data_AF-E2C5T4-F1
#
_entry.id   AF-E2C5T4-F1
#
_cell.length_a   1.000
_cell.length_b   1.000
_cell.length_c   1.000
_cell.angle_alpha   90.00
_cell.angle_beta   90.00
_cell.angle_gamma   90.00
#
_symmetry.space_group_name_H-M   'P 1'
#
loop_
_entity.id
_entity.type
_entity.pdbx_description
1 polymer ?
#
loop_
_entity_poly.entity_id
_entity_poly.type
_entity_poly.pdbx_seq_one_letter_code
_entity_poly.pdbx_strand_id
1 'polypeptide(L)'
;ASVLEASMKILGVSVRSKNLKGTYVKVLRDASVAIAAGTTLMERRMAMGQNGENLEILEELREENRQLQTSQEQMKKEVEELR
;
A
#
# COMPACT_ATOMS: atom_id res chain seq x y z
N ALA A 1 3.71 -29.43 6.47
CA ALA A 1 2.47 -29.13 5.74
C ALA A 1 2.05 -27.70 6.10
N SER A 2 1.74 -26.86 5.11
CA SER A 2 1.26 -25.49 5.37
C SER A 2 -0.21 -25.49 5.80
N VAL A 3 -0.66 -24.42 6.47
CA VAL A 3 -2.08 -24.26 6.85
C VAL A 3 -2.97 -24.34 5.61
N LEU A 4 -2.57 -23.71 4.50
CA LEU A 4 -3.30 -23.74 3.23
C LEU A 4 -3.47 -25.18 2.69
N GLU A 5 -2.40 -25.98 2.75
CA GLU A 5 -2.42 -27.36 2.28
C GLU A 5 -3.35 -28.24 3.14
N ALA A 6 -3.34 -28.03 4.46
CA ALA A 6 -4.25 -28.70 5.38
C ALA A 6 -5.72 -28.29 5.13
N SER A 7 -5.98 -27.00 4.94
CA SER A 7 -7.31 -26.47 4.62
C SER A 7 -7.85 -26.99 3.30
N MET A 8 -7.02 -27.11 2.26
CA MET A 8 -7.44 -27.70 0.96
C MET A 8 -7.82 -29.18 1.10
N LYS A 9 -7.06 -29.95 1.90
CA LYS A 9 -7.38 -31.36 2.18
C LYS A 9 -8.72 -31.51 2.90
N ILE A 10 -8.95 -30.73 3.96
CA ILE A 10 -10.22 -30.73 4.71
C ILE A 10 -11.38 -30.36 3.78
N LEU A 11 -11.24 -29.30 2.98
CA LEU A 11 -12.25 -28.87 2.03
C LEU A 11 -12.59 -29.99 1.03
N GLY A 12 -11.59 -30.67 0.48
CA GLY A 12 -11.78 -31.81 -0.41
C GLY A 12 -12.56 -32.96 0.23
N VAL A 13 -12.27 -33.28 1.50
CA VAL A 13 -13.00 -34.30 2.28
C VAL A 13 -14.45 -33.87 2.50
N SER A 14 -14.70 -32.63 2.93
CA SER A 14 -16.05 -32.10 3.19
C SER A 14 -16.93 -32.07 1.94
N VAL A 15 -16.36 -31.85 0.76
CA VAL A 15 -17.09 -31.93 -0.51
C VAL A 15 -17.45 -33.37 -0.85
N ARG A 16 -16.48 -34.28 -0.73
CA ARG A 16 -16.70 -35.70 -1.04
C ARG A 16 -17.71 -36.35 -0.09
N SER A 17 -17.72 -35.94 1.19
CA SER A 17 -18.68 -36.41 2.18
C SER A 17 -20.05 -35.74 2.08
N LYS A 18 -20.25 -34.79 1.15
CA LYS A 18 -21.46 -33.95 1.01
C LYS A 18 -21.79 -33.09 2.24
N ASN A 19 -20.86 -32.97 3.19
CA ASN A 19 -20.99 -32.08 4.35
C ASN A 19 -20.93 -30.59 3.95
N LEU A 20 -20.42 -30.29 2.75
CA LEU A 20 -20.40 -28.95 2.19
C LEU A 20 -20.89 -28.97 0.74
N LYS A 21 -21.93 -28.19 0.43
CA LYS A 21 -22.41 -28.05 -0.96
C LYS A 21 -21.35 -27.38 -1.83
N GLY A 22 -21.23 -27.81 -3.08
CA GLY A 22 -20.27 -27.25 -4.04
C GLY A 22 -20.37 -25.73 -4.23
N THR A 23 -21.55 -25.14 -4.05
CA THR A 23 -21.74 -23.69 -4.07
C THR A 23 -20.94 -22.98 -2.98
N TYR A 24 -20.93 -23.51 -1.75
CA TYR A 24 -20.15 -22.92 -0.65
C TYR A 24 -18.65 -23.08 -0.89
N VAL A 25 -18.22 -24.17 -1.52
CA VAL A 25 -16.81 -24.40 -1.88
C VAL A 25 -16.34 -23.33 -2.87
N LYS A 26 -17.17 -23.02 -3.88
CA LYS A 26 -16.87 -21.97 -4.85
C LYS A 26 -16.74 -20.62 -4.15
N VAL A 27 -17.72 -20.25 -3.32
CA VAL A 27 -17.69 -19.00 -2.54
C VAL A 27 -16.44 -18.90 -1.65
N LEU A 28 -16.06 -19.99 -0.97
CA LEU A 28 -14.86 -20.01 -0.12
C LEU A 28 -13.56 -19.85 -0.92
N ARG A 29 -13.49 -20.42 -2.12
CA ARG A 29 -12.33 -20.25 -3.02
C ARG A 29 -12.26 -18.82 -3.53
N ASP A 30 -13.37 -18.26 -3.99
CA ASP A 30 -13.44 -16.90 -4.49
C ASP A 30 -13.07 -15.89 -3.40
N ALA A 31 -13.58 -16.09 -2.17
CA ALA A 31 -13.21 -15.29 -1.00
C ALA A 31 -11.70 -15.41 -0.68
N SER A 32 -11.13 -16.61 -0.77
CA SER A 32 -9.70 -16.83 -0.52
C SER A 32 -8.82 -16.12 -1.56
N VAL A 33 -9.22 -16.13 -2.85
CA VAL A 33 -8.53 -15.41 -3.92
C VAL A 33 -8.63 -13.90 -3.70
N ALA A 34 -9.81 -13.38 -3.34
CA ALA A 34 -10.01 -11.96 -3.06
C ALA A 34 -9.18 -11.48 -1.85
N ILE A 35 -9.12 -12.29 -0.78
CA ILE A 35 -8.28 -12.01 0.39
C ILE A 35 -6.80 -12.00 0.00
N ALA A 36 -6.32 -13.01 -0.74
CA ALA A 36 -4.92 -13.05 -1.18
C ALA A 36 -4.55 -11.84 -2.03
N ALA A 37 -5.37 -11.50 -3.03
CA ALA A 37 -5.17 -10.31 -3.85
C ALA A 37 -5.16 -9.01 -3.04
N GLY A 38 -6.08 -8.88 -2.07
CA GLY A 38 -6.11 -7.75 -1.14
C GLY A 38 -4.86 -7.68 -0.26
N THR A 39 -4.36 -8.83 0.20
CA THR A 39 -3.15 -8.90 1.03
C THR A 39 -1.91 -8.50 0.23
N THR A 40 -1.75 -9.01 -0.99
CA THR A 40 -0.64 -8.61 -1.89
C THR A 40 -0.72 -7.12 -2.28
N LEU A 41 -1.92 -6.57 -2.50
CA LEU A 41 -2.09 -5.15 -2.75
C LEU A 41 -1.71 -4.32 -1.52
N MET A 42 -2.07 -4.77 -0.32
CA MET A 42 -1.70 -4.13 0.94
C MET A 42 -0.19 -4.18 1.17
N GLU A 43 0.45 -5.33 0.97
CA GLU A 43 1.91 -5.50 1.02
C GLU A 43 2.60 -4.55 0.03
N ARG A 44 2.10 -4.46 -1.20
CA ARG A 44 2.63 -3.53 -2.21
C ARG A 44 2.48 -2.07 -1.77
N ARG A 45 1.33 -1.69 -1.20
CA ARG A 45 1.10 -0.34 -0.66
C ARG A 45 2.01 -0.03 0.54
N MET A 46 2.22 -0.99 1.45
CA MET A 46 3.12 -0.80 2.58
C MET A 46 4.58 -0.69 2.12
N ALA A 47 5.00 -1.51 1.15
CA ALA A 47 6.31 -1.39 0.52
C ALA A 47 6.49 -0.04 -0.19
N MET A 48 5.49 0.46 -0.90
CA MET A 48 5.51 1.82 -1.49
C MET A 48 5.59 2.92 -0.41
N GLY A 49 4.82 2.80 0.67
CA GLY A 49 4.87 3.74 1.80
C GLY A 49 6.21 3.73 2.56
N GLN A 50 6.96 2.64 2.48
CA GLN A 50 8.29 2.49 3.08
C GLN A 50 9.45 2.85 2.13
N ASN A 51 9.24 2.86 0.81
CA ASN A 51 10.30 2.97 -0.20
C ASN A 51 10.50 4.39 -0.78
N GLY A 52 10.74 5.39 0.06
CA GLY A 52 11.55 6.55 -0.35
C GLY A 52 10.89 7.63 -1.23
N GLU A 53 9.80 7.37 -1.97
CA GLU A 53 9.14 8.42 -2.78
C GLU A 53 8.66 9.60 -1.93
N ASN A 54 8.10 9.33 -0.75
CA ASN A 54 7.71 10.39 0.19
C ASN A 54 8.91 11.13 0.81
N LEU A 55 10.10 10.49 0.88
CA LEU A 55 11.32 11.11 1.38
C LEU A 55 11.94 12.03 0.32
N GLU A 56 11.96 11.60 -0.94
CA GLU A 56 12.42 12.38 -2.08
C GLU A 56 11.55 13.64 -2.28
N ILE A 57 10.23 13.48 -2.24
CA ILE A 57 9.28 14.62 -2.32
C ILE A 57 9.46 15.57 -1.12
N LEU A 58 9.72 15.05 0.08
CA LEU A 58 9.94 15.88 1.26
C LEU A 58 11.28 16.65 1.18
N GLU A 59 12.30 16.04 0.60
CA GLU A 59 13.62 16.66 0.41
C GLU A 59 13.56 17.75 -0.66
N GLU A 60 12.87 17.50 -1.78
CA GLU A 60 12.59 18.48 -2.83
C GLU A 60 11.79 19.68 -2.27
N LEU A 61 10.72 19.43 -1.52
CA LEU A 61 9.94 20.49 -0.86
C LEU A 61 10.77 21.32 0.12
N ARG A 62 11.72 20.71 0.84
CA ARG A 62 12.62 21.44 1.76
C ARG A 62 13.62 22.32 1.03
N GLU A 63 14.09 21.88 -0.13
CA GLU A 63 15.00 22.66 -0.96
C GLU A 63 14.27 23.86 -1.58
N GLU A 64 13.09 23.65 -2.17
CA GLU A 64 12.26 24.73 -2.72
C GLU A 64 11.90 25.78 -1.65
N ASN A 65 11.56 25.35 -0.44
CA ASN A 65 11.22 26.27 0.65
C ASN A 65 12.41 27.18 1.04
N ARG A 66 13.63 26.63 1.04
CA ARG A 66 14.87 27.39 1.33
C ARG A 66 15.15 28.43 0.25
N GLN A 67 14.99 28.04 -1.01
CA GLN A 67 15.17 28.95 -2.14
C GLN A 67 14.14 30.07 -2.11
N LEU A 68 12.89 29.76 -1.78
CA LEU A 68 11.82 30.75 -1.64
C LEU A 68 12.09 31.73 -0.50
N GLN A 69 12.53 31.25 0.67
CA GLN A 69 12.91 32.13 1.78
C GLN A 69 14.07 33.06 1.40
N THR A 70 15.08 32.54 0.70
CA THR A 70 16.21 33.33 0.22
C THR A 70 15.76 34.42 -0.75
N SER A 71 14.87 34.08 -1.68
CA SER A 71 14.28 35.03 -2.63
C SER A 71 13.43 36.10 -1.93
N GLN A 72 12.65 35.72 -0.92
CA GLN A 72 11.87 36.67 -0.12
C GLN A 72 12.77 37.63 0.66
N GLU A 73 13.87 37.15 1.24
CA GLU A 73 14.85 37.96 1.96
C GLU A 73 15.53 38.97 1.02
N GLN A 74 15.91 38.54 -0.19
CA GLN A 74 16.48 39.41 -1.21
C GLN A 74 15.49 40.48 -1.66
N MET A 75 14.27 40.08 -2.00
CA MET A 75 13.23 41.01 -2.43
C MET A 75 12.89 42.02 -1.32
N LYS A 76 12.91 41.61 -0.05
CA LYS A 76 12.71 42.51 1.08
C LYS A 76 13.83 43.57 1.17
N LYS A 77 15.09 43.18 0.97
CA LYS A 77 16.22 44.11 0.95
C LYS A 77 16.13 45.10 -0.20
N GLU A 78 15.81 44.64 -1.41
CA GLU A 78 15.63 45.52 -2.57
C GLU A 78 14.52 46.56 -2.32
N VAL A 79 13.40 46.16 -1.70
CA VAL A 79 12.32 47.08 -1.33
C VAL A 79 12.74 48.07 -0.23
N GLU A 80 13.58 47.65 0.71
CA GLU A 80 14.15 48.55 1.74
C GLU A 80 15.16 49.55 1.16
N GLU A 81 15.95 49.15 0.15
CA GLU A 81 16.92 50.04 -0.53
C GLU A 81 16.24 51.03 -1.49
N LEU A 82 15.05 50.70 -2.01
CA LEU A 82 14.24 51.58 -2.84
C LEU A 82 13.35 52.55 -2.04
N ARG A 83 13.32 52.43 -0.70
CA ARG A 83 12.59 53.32 0.21
C ARG A 83 13.43 54.52 0.63
#